data_AF-A3XCD3-F1
#
_entry.id   AF-A3XCD3-F1
#
_cell.length_a   1.000
_cell.length_b   1.000
_cell.length_c   1.000
_cell.angle_alpha   90.00
_cell.angle_beta   90.00
_cell.angle_gamma   90.00
#
_symmetry.space_group_name_H-M   'P 1'
#
loop_
_entity.id
_entity.type
_entity.pdbx_description
1 polymer ?
#
loop_
_entity_poly.entity_id
_entity_poly.type
_entity_poly.pdbx_seq_one_letter_code
_entity_poly.pdbx_strand_id
1 'polypeptide(L)'
;MAARLFAFLFTRPPRHKLPKHERAWLLQATATPVKLASGEVVPLYQWRGSPAPFGVRDEAPLPTVLLVHGFGSRAGQLGSFAAPLGRCGLSGGGL
;
A
#
# COMPACT_ATOMS: atom_id res chain seq x y z
N MET A 1 32.77 12.23 -14.23
CA MET A 1 31.49 11.94 -14.91
C MET A 1 30.87 10.61 -14.49
N ALA A 2 31.63 9.52 -14.40
CA ALA A 2 31.13 8.19 -14.02
C ALA A 2 30.40 8.12 -12.66
N ALA A 3 30.89 8.82 -11.62
CA ALA A 3 30.27 8.82 -10.30
C ALA A 3 28.81 9.33 -10.28
N ARG A 4 28.49 10.32 -11.13
CA ARG A 4 27.11 10.83 -11.28
C ARG A 4 26.19 9.80 -11.93
N LEU A 5 26.69 9.02 -12.88
CA LEU A 5 25.93 7.96 -13.54
C LEU A 5 25.67 6.78 -12.60
N PHE A 6 26.68 6.37 -11.84
CA PHE A 6 26.49 5.33 -10.81
C PHE A 6 25.52 5.80 -9.73
N ALA A 7 25.67 7.02 -9.21
CA ALA A 7 24.70 7.59 -8.28
C ALA A 7 23.29 7.59 -8.89
N PHE A 8 23.13 7.96 -10.15
CA PHE A 8 21.83 7.94 -10.83
C PHE A 8 21.22 6.53 -10.91
N LEU A 9 22.02 5.50 -11.24
CA LEU A 9 21.55 4.11 -11.34
C LEU A 9 21.20 3.50 -9.98
N PHE A 10 21.94 3.85 -8.91
CA PHE A 10 21.70 3.31 -7.57
C PHE A 10 20.65 4.09 -6.76
N THR A 11 20.44 5.38 -7.08
CA THR A 11 19.45 6.23 -6.36
C THR A 11 18.10 6.31 -7.04
N ARG A 12 17.98 5.82 -8.29
CA ARG A 12 16.70 5.79 -9.02
C ARG A 12 16.22 4.37 -9.19
N PRO A 13 15.24 3.92 -8.41
CA PRO A 13 14.68 2.61 -8.62
C PRO A 13 14.01 2.53 -10.00
N PRO A 14 14.24 1.44 -10.75
CA PRO A 14 13.69 1.30 -12.09
C PRO A 14 12.16 1.19 -12.03
N ARG A 15 11.48 2.00 -12.85
CA ARG A 15 10.02 1.94 -12.98
C ARG A 15 9.64 0.84 -13.96
N HIS A 16 9.29 -0.34 -13.43
CA HIS A 16 8.75 -1.44 -14.23
C HIS A 16 7.22 -1.38 -14.31
N LYS A 17 6.67 -1.81 -15.44
CA LYS A 17 5.22 -2.01 -15.62
C LYS A 17 4.68 -2.86 -14.46
N LEU A 18 3.52 -2.48 -13.93
CA LEU A 18 2.88 -3.18 -12.80
C LEU A 18 2.62 -4.65 -13.19
N PRO A 19 3.19 -5.64 -12.47
CA PRO A 19 2.96 -7.05 -12.70
C PRO A 19 1.49 -7.41 -12.50
N LYS A 20 1.02 -8.43 -13.21
CA LYS A 20 -0.39 -8.86 -13.19
C LYS A 20 -0.88 -9.22 -11.78
N HIS A 21 -0.06 -9.89 -10.98
CA HIS A 21 -0.43 -10.29 -9.62
C HIS A 21 -0.55 -9.09 -8.67
N GLU A 22 0.37 -8.12 -8.74
CA GLU A 22 0.29 -6.90 -7.94
C GLU A 22 -0.94 -6.07 -8.31
N ARG A 23 -1.27 -6.02 -9.60
CA ARG A 23 -2.51 -5.39 -10.07
C ARG A 23 -3.75 -6.06 -9.47
N ALA A 24 -3.79 -7.40 -9.46
CA ALA A 24 -4.92 -8.12 -8.88
C ALA A 24 -5.08 -7.81 -7.38
N TRP A 25 -3.97 -7.70 -6.64
CA TRP A 25 -4.02 -7.30 -5.23
C TRP A 25 -4.49 -5.87 -5.02
N LEU A 26 -4.03 -4.92 -5.85
CA LEU A 26 -4.49 -3.52 -5.76
C LEU A 26 -5.98 -3.37 -6.09
N LEU A 27 -6.51 -4.17 -7.02
CA LEU A 27 -7.95 -4.17 -7.35
C LEU A 27 -8.83 -4.67 -6.20
N GLN A 28 -8.26 -5.37 -5.23
CA GLN A 28 -8.96 -5.80 -4.01
C GLN A 28 -8.90 -4.74 -2.90
N ALA A 29 -8.12 -3.67 -3.09
CA ALA A 29 -8.00 -2.58 -2.13
C ALA A 29 -9.00 -1.46 -2.43
N THR A 30 -9.41 -0.75 -1.38
CA THR A 30 -10.00 0.58 -1.53
C THR A 30 -8.87 1.61 -1.54
N ALA A 31 -8.80 2.45 -2.57
CA ALA A 31 -7.84 3.54 -2.63
C ALA A 31 -8.48 4.83 -2.10
N THR A 32 -7.87 5.45 -1.10
CA THR A 32 -8.28 6.75 -0.57
C THR A 32 -7.14 7.75 -0.75
N PRO A 33 -7.37 8.90 -1.42
CA PRO A 33 -6.34 9.93 -1.54
C PRO A 33 -6.07 10.55 -0.17
N VAL A 34 -4.79 10.66 0.20
CA VAL A 34 -4.33 11.31 1.42
C VAL A 34 -3.43 12.47 1.05
N LYS A 35 -3.73 13.65 1.57
CA LYS A 35 -2.88 14.84 1.41
C LYS A 35 -1.82 14.85 2.51
N LEU A 36 -0.56 14.82 2.12
CA LEU A 36 0.59 14.93 3.01
C LEU A 36 0.80 16.40 3.41
N ALA A 37 1.55 16.62 4.49
CA ALA A 37 1.93 17.97 4.94
C ALA A 37 2.74 18.75 3.88
N SER A 38 3.44 18.03 3.00
CA SER A 38 4.14 18.60 1.83
C SER A 38 3.19 19.16 0.76
N GLY A 39 1.88 18.89 0.85
CA GLY A 39 0.89 19.20 -0.16
C GLY A 39 0.73 18.12 -1.23
N GLU A 40 1.61 17.12 -1.27
CA GLU A 40 1.50 15.97 -2.17
C GLU A 40 0.28 15.12 -1.82
N VAL A 41 -0.38 14.58 -2.85
CA VAL A 41 -1.51 13.66 -2.68
C VAL A 41 -1.06 12.26 -3.07
N VAL A 42 -1.11 11.34 -2.11
CA VAL A 42 -0.71 9.94 -2.29
C VAL A 42 -1.91 9.00 -2.10
N PRO A 43 -2.02 7.92 -2.89
CA PRO A 43 -3.07 6.92 -2.67
C PRO A 43 -2.74 6.04 -1.47
N LEU A 44 -3.60 6.03 -0.47
CA LEU A 44 -3.59 5.03 0.60
C LEU A 44 -4.46 3.84 0.19
N TYR A 45 -3.86 2.67 0.05
CA TYR A 45 -4.58 1.44 -0.30
C TYR A 45 -4.97 0.69 0.97
N GLN A 46 -6.27 0.41 1.14
CA GLN A 46 -6.78 -0.33 2.29
C GLN A 46 -7.34 -1.68 1.88
N TRP A 47 -6.85 -2.74 2.53
CA TRP A 47 -7.40 -4.10 2.43
C TRP A 47 -8.16 -4.44 3.71
N ARG A 48 -9.43 -4.82 3.55
CA ARG A 48 -10.30 -5.24 4.65
C ARG A 48 -10.72 -6.69 4.46
N GLY A 49 -10.61 -7.50 5.51
CA GLY A 49 -11.02 -8.91 5.50
C GLY A 49 -12.54 -9.11 5.43
N SER A 50 -13.33 -8.07 5.72
CA SER A 50 -14.79 -8.04 5.55
C SER A 50 -15.21 -6.68 5.00
N PRO A 51 -16.20 -6.62 4.09
CA PRO A 51 -16.92 -5.37 3.81
C PRO A 51 -17.43 -4.82 5.15
N ALA A 52 -17.41 -3.50 5.32
CA ALA A 52 -18.11 -2.91 6.46
C ALA A 52 -19.60 -3.25 6.28
N PRO A 53 -20.28 -3.87 7.26
CA PRO A 53 -21.72 -4.03 7.18
C PRO A 53 -22.36 -2.65 7.03
N PHE A 54 -23.36 -2.52 6.18
CA PHE A 54 -24.19 -1.32 6.13
C PHE A 54 -24.84 -1.12 7.51
N GLY A 55 -24.45 -0.08 8.24
CA GLY A 55 -24.93 0.20 9.60
C GLY A 55 -23.97 1.05 10.43
N VAL A 56 -24.48 1.64 11.51
CA VAL A 56 -23.68 2.35 12.53
C VAL A 56 -22.89 1.31 13.32
N ARG A 57 -21.58 1.52 13.44
CA ARG A 57 -20.67 0.61 14.14
C ARG A 57 -20.82 0.74 15.66
N ASP A 58 -20.78 -0.40 16.34
CA ASP A 58 -20.27 -0.47 17.70
C ASP A 58 -18.74 -0.21 17.60
N GLU A 59 -18.28 0.87 18.24
CA GLU A 59 -17.12 1.68 17.84
C GLU A 59 -15.73 1.09 18.15
N ALA A 60 -15.56 -0.22 18.33
CA ALA A 60 -14.22 -0.77 18.54
C ALA A 60 -13.42 -0.71 17.21
N PRO A 61 -12.36 0.11 17.10
CA PRO A 61 -11.56 0.18 15.88
C PRO A 61 -10.91 -1.18 15.67
N LEU A 62 -11.11 -1.79 14.50
CA LEU A 62 -10.33 -2.97 14.14
C LEU A 62 -8.84 -2.59 14.20
N PRO A 63 -7.99 -3.39 14.87
CA PRO A 63 -6.56 -3.15 14.89
C PRO A 63 -6.06 -3.04 13.44
N THR A 64 -5.43 -1.90 13.15
CA THR A 64 -5.05 -1.50 11.79
C THR A 64 -3.53 -1.44 11.70
N VAL A 65 -2.97 -2.10 10.70
CA VAL A 65 -1.53 -2.14 10.43
C VAL A 65 -1.21 -1.28 9.23
N LEU A 66 -0.26 -0.36 9.40
CA LEU A 66 0.32 0.40 8.30
C LEU A 66 1.49 -0.38 7.70
N LEU A 67 1.40 -0.67 6.42
CA LEU A 67 2.42 -1.27 5.59
C LEU A 67 3.12 -0.16 4.81
N VAL A 68 4.45 -0.12 4.88
CA VAL A 68 5.27 0.89 4.20
C VAL A 68 6.25 0.17 3.32
N HIS A 69 6.27 0.51 2.02
CA HIS A 69 7.22 -0.10 1.11
C HIS A 69 8.64 0.46 1.30
N GLY A 70 9.64 -0.38 1.06
CA GLY A 70 11.04 0.04 1.07
C GLY A 70 11.45 0.78 -0.21
N PHE A 71 12.72 1.17 -0.28
CA PHE A 71 13.31 1.79 -1.47
C PHE A 71 13.22 0.86 -2.69
N GLY A 72 12.66 1.37 -3.80
CA GLY A 72 12.46 0.61 -5.04
C GLY A 72 11.37 -0.46 -5.02
N SER A 73 10.64 -0.56 -3.92
CA SER A 73 9.41 -1.32 -3.80
C SER A 73 8.20 -0.43 -4.12
N ARG A 74 6.98 -0.97 -4.00
CA ARG A 74 5.72 -0.31 -4.31
C ARG A 74 4.58 -0.90 -3.49
N ALA A 75 3.54 -0.09 -3.24
CA ALA A 75 2.35 -0.47 -2.49
C ALA A 75 1.70 -1.78 -2.99
N GLY A 76 1.74 -2.03 -4.31
CA GLY A 76 1.20 -3.25 -4.91
C GLY A 76 1.80 -4.54 -4.33
N GLN A 77 3.09 -4.54 -3.98
CA GLN A 77 3.76 -5.71 -3.39
C GLN A 77 3.26 -6.01 -1.98
N LEU A 78 2.82 -4.97 -1.26
CA LEU A 78 2.30 -5.08 0.11
C LEU A 78 0.96 -5.84 0.17
N GLY A 79 0.24 -5.93 -0.95
CA GLY A 79 -1.01 -6.70 -1.04
C GLY A 79 -0.84 -8.20 -0.72
N SER A 80 0.38 -8.74 -0.87
CA SER A 80 0.70 -10.12 -0.43
C SER A 80 0.51 -10.33 1.08
N PHE A 81 0.63 -9.28 1.89
CA PHE A 81 0.42 -9.32 3.34
C PHE A 81 -1.05 -9.13 3.75
N ALA A 82 -1.91 -8.67 2.83
CA ALA A 82 -3.31 -8.40 3.16
C ALA A 82 -4.07 -9.66 3.61
N ALA A 83 -3.92 -10.77 2.88
CA ALA A 83 -4.58 -12.03 3.20
C ALA A 83 -4.17 -12.63 4.56
N PRO A 84 -2.86 -12.76 4.92
CA PRO A 84 -2.48 -13.24 6.24
C PRO A 84 -2.90 -12.28 7.36
N LEU A 85 -2.85 -10.96 7.16
CA LEU A 85 -3.31 -9.99 8.16
C LEU A 85 -4.82 -10.11 8.43
N GLY A 86 -5.62 -10.28 7.38
CA GLY A 86 -7.06 -10.49 7.51
C GLY A 86 -7.41 -11.75 8.30
N ARG A 87 -6.63 -12.83 8.18
CA ARG A 87 -6.81 -14.06 8.98
C ARG A 87 -6.54 -13.85 10.47
N CYS A 88 -5.73 -12.86 10.83
CA CYS A 88 -5.47 -12.47 12.21
C CYS A 88 -6.48 -11.44 12.76
N GLY A 89 -7.52 -11.09 12.00
CA GLY A 89 -8.49 -10.07 12.39
C GLY A 89 -7.96 -8.63 12.28
N LEU A 90 -6.82 -8.43 11.60
CA LEU A 90 -6.21 -7.12 11.38
C LEU A 90 -6.64 -6.56 10.02
N SER A 91 -6.78 -5.23 9.94
CA SER A 91 -6.93 -4.54 8.65
C SER A 91 -5.59 -3.94 8.20
N GLY A 92 -5.31 -3.93 6.89
CA GLY A 92 -4.04 -3.44 6.34
C GLY A 92 -4.23 -2.16 5.53
N GLY A 93 -3.34 -1.17 5.72
CA GLY A 93 -3.24 0.04 4.90
C GLY A 93 -1.83 0.17 4.34
N GLY A 94 -1.66 0.37 3.03
CA GLY A 94 -0.37 0.50 2.36
C GLY A 94 -0.21 1.82 1.62
N LEU A 95 0.95 2.44 1.79
CA LEU A 95 1.44 3.57 0.99
C LEU A 95 2.55 3.09 0.06
#